data_AF-A0A943GG21-F1
#
_entry.id   AF-A0A943GG21-F1
#
_cell.length_a   1.000
_cell.length_b   1.000
_cell.length_c   1.000
_cell.angle_alpha   90.00
_cell.angle_beta   90.00
_cell.angle_gamma   90.00
#
_symmetry.space_group_name_H-M   'P 1'
#
loop_
_entity.id
_entity.type
_entity.pdbx_description
1 polymer ?
#
loop_
_entity_poly.entity_id
_entity_poly.type
_entity_poly.pdbx_seq_one_letter_code
_entity_poly.pdbx_strand_id
1 'polypeptide(L)'
;MKKEDLNIMANMKMIEELKANLLCIIGELYSLLVRGSSAAQGAILNCISGAILILYVLAQKLGYSCNEVDDDMSKKLKIGINEGHSYEKEGKNLSKLQNHLKKRY
;
A
#
# COMPACT_ATOMS: atom_id res chain seq x y z
N MET A 1 -6.38 -21.49 -28.54
CA MET A 1 -6.63 -20.53 -27.44
C MET A 1 -6.19 -19.16 -27.90
N LYS A 2 -7.01 -18.10 -27.76
CA LYS A 2 -6.68 -16.78 -28.30
C LYS A 2 -5.66 -16.07 -27.39
N LYS A 3 -4.86 -15.16 -27.96
CA LYS A 3 -3.85 -14.38 -27.24
C LYS A 3 -4.45 -13.54 -26.10
N GLU A 4 -5.71 -13.12 -26.25
CA GLU A 4 -6.47 -12.39 -25.23
C GLU A 4 -6.79 -13.27 -24.01
N ASP A 5 -7.23 -14.52 -24.21
CA ASP A 5 -7.49 -15.47 -23.11
C ASP A 5 -6.22 -15.76 -22.29
N LEU A 6 -5.08 -15.87 -22.98
CA LEU A 6 -3.76 -16.03 -22.35
C LEU A 6 -3.38 -14.82 -21.50
N ASN A 7 -3.63 -13.60 -21.99
CA ASN A 7 -3.35 -12.36 -21.26
C ASN A 7 -4.26 -12.20 -20.02
N ILE A 8 -5.53 -12.58 -20.13
CA ILE A 8 -6.47 -12.54 -19.01
C ILE A 8 -6.05 -13.55 -17.92
N MET A 9 -5.73 -14.79 -18.30
CA MET A 9 -5.26 -15.80 -17.34
C MET A 9 -3.90 -15.43 -16.71
N ALA A 10 -2.96 -14.89 -17.49
CA ALA A 10 -1.68 -14.44 -16.96
C ALA A 10 -1.83 -13.29 -15.94
N ASN A 11 -2.72 -12.33 -16.21
CA ASN A 11 -3.04 -11.28 -15.26
C ASN A 11 -3.75 -11.83 -14.01
N MET A 12 -4.67 -12.79 -14.17
CA MET A 12 -5.34 -13.43 -13.03
C MET A 12 -4.35 -14.17 -12.14
N LYS A 13 -3.44 -14.96 -12.71
CA LYS A 13 -2.38 -15.64 -11.95
C LYS A 13 -1.50 -14.64 -11.20
N MET A 14 -1.10 -13.55 -11.87
CA MET A 14 -0.28 -12.51 -11.25
C MET A 14 -1.03 -11.80 -10.10
N ILE A 15 -2.34 -11.58 -10.22
CA ILE A 15 -3.17 -11.04 -9.14
C ILE A 15 -3.19 -11.98 -7.94
N GLU A 16 -3.35 -13.29 -8.15
CA GLU A 16 -3.29 -14.27 -7.05
C GLU A 16 -1.93 -14.28 -6.35
N GLU A 17 -0.84 -14.24 -7.12
CA GLU A 17 0.52 -14.16 -6.57
C GLU A 17 0.75 -12.87 -5.76
N LEU A 18 0.29 -11.72 -6.25
CA LEU A 18 0.38 -10.44 -5.54
C LEU A 18 -0.40 -10.47 -4.22
N LYS A 19 -1.59 -11.06 -4.20
CA LYS A 19 -2.38 -11.21 -2.97
C LYS A 19 -1.69 -12.12 -1.95
N ALA A 20 -1.14 -13.24 -2.40
CA ALA A 20 -0.39 -14.15 -1.53
C ALA A 20 0.85 -13.45 -0.93
N ASN A 21 1.62 -12.74 -1.76
CA ASN A 21 2.79 -12.00 -1.33
C ASN A 21 2.44 -10.88 -0.34
N LEU A 22 1.31 -10.17 -0.55
CA LEU A 22 0.81 -9.18 0.40
C LEU A 22 0.57 -9.82 1.77
N LEU A 23 -0.11 -10.97 1.82
CA LEU A 23 -0.39 -11.68 3.06
C LEU A 23 0.91 -12.10 3.77
N CYS A 24 1.89 -12.62 3.02
CA CYS A 24 3.19 -12.99 3.58
C CYS A 24 3.91 -11.80 4.21
N ILE A 25 3.97 -10.66 3.53
CA ILE A 25 4.62 -9.44 4.04
C ILE A 25 3.91 -8.92 5.30
N ILE A 26 2.59 -8.98 5.36
CA ILE A 26 1.84 -8.57 6.56
C ILE A 26 2.12 -9.52 7.74
N GLY A 27 2.20 -10.83 7.48
CA GLY A 27 2.60 -11.81 8.49
C GLY A 27 4.01 -11.57 9.03
N GLU A 28 4.97 -11.26 8.16
CA GLU A 28 6.33 -10.90 8.54
C GLU A 28 6.36 -9.62 9.38
N LEU A 29 5.65 -8.58 8.95
CA LEU A 29 5.53 -7.33 9.69
C LEU A 29 5.05 -7.56 11.12
N TYR A 30 4.03 -8.40 11.31
CA TYR A 30 3.52 -8.73 12.64
C TYR A 30 4.56 -9.50 13.47
N SER A 31 5.27 -10.45 12.87
CA SER A 31 6.35 -11.18 13.57
C SER A 31 7.48 -10.25 14.03
N LEU A 32 7.86 -9.28 13.20
CA LEU A 32 8.91 -8.32 13.50
C LEU A 32 8.52 -7.37 14.64
N LEU A 33 7.28 -6.88 14.63
CA LEU A 33 6.78 -5.97 15.67
C LEU A 33 6.74 -6.62 17.06
N VAL A 34 6.55 -7.94 17.14
CA VAL A 34 6.59 -8.69 18.41
C VAL A 34 8.01 -8.86 18.94
N ARG A 35 9.02 -8.97 18.07
CA ARG A 35 10.41 -9.30 18.45
C ARG A 35 11.23 -8.11 18.98
N GLY A 36 10.77 -6.87 18.78
CA GLY A 36 11.20 -5.69 19.55
C GLY A 36 12.71 -5.36 19.57
N SER A 37 13.47 -5.56 18.47
CA SER A 37 14.91 -5.26 18.42
C SER A 37 15.28 -4.18 17.39
N SER A 38 16.41 -3.49 17.59
CA SER A 38 16.93 -2.46 16.67
C SER A 38 17.25 -3.01 15.28
N ALA A 39 17.63 -4.28 15.17
CA ALA A 39 17.79 -5.00 13.90
C ALA A 39 16.46 -5.14 13.12
N ALA A 40 15.31 -5.04 13.80
CA ALA A 40 14.00 -5.11 13.16
C ALA A 40 13.58 -3.80 12.48
N GLN A 41 14.20 -2.64 12.77
CA GLN A 41 13.74 -1.36 12.22
C GLN A 41 13.88 -1.29 10.69
N GLY A 42 15.00 -1.76 10.15
CA GLY A 42 15.20 -1.86 8.69
C GLY A 42 14.25 -2.88 8.05
N ALA A 43 14.01 -4.00 8.72
CA ALA A 43 13.09 -5.03 8.26
C ALA A 43 11.63 -4.55 8.25
N ILE A 44 11.20 -3.80 9.27
CA ILE A 44 9.85 -3.19 9.33
C ILE A 44 9.64 -2.22 8.17
N LEU A 45 10.63 -1.35 7.90
CA LEU A 45 10.55 -0.43 6.76
C LEU A 45 10.46 -1.18 5.43
N ASN A 46 11.21 -2.28 5.28
CA ASN A 46 11.14 -3.15 4.10
C ASN A 46 9.75 -3.79 3.94
N CYS A 47 9.16 -4.31 5.00
CA CYS A 47 7.79 -4.86 4.94
C CYS A 47 6.76 -3.79 4.54
N ILE A 48 6.83 -2.59 5.17
CA ILE A 48 5.87 -1.51 4.86
C ILE A 48 6.02 -1.05 3.41
N SER A 49 7.23 -0.78 2.95
CA SER A 49 7.48 -0.36 1.57
C SER A 49 7.14 -1.44 0.55
N GLY A 50 7.42 -2.72 0.87
CA GLY A 50 7.04 -3.87 0.05
C GLY A 50 5.52 -4.03 -0.07
N ALA A 51 4.77 -3.86 1.03
CA ALA A 51 3.30 -3.89 0.99
C ALA A 51 2.74 -2.77 0.10
N ILE A 52 3.27 -1.54 0.22
CA ILE A 52 2.87 -0.41 -0.62
C ILE A 52 3.15 -0.70 -2.10
N LEU A 53 4.34 -1.24 -2.42
CA LEU A 53 4.71 -1.64 -3.79
C LEU A 53 3.72 -2.65 -4.35
N ILE A 54 3.42 -3.72 -3.61
CA ILE A 54 2.48 -4.76 -4.05
C ILE A 54 1.10 -4.16 -4.32
N LEU A 55 0.63 -3.25 -3.47
CA LEU A 55 -0.68 -2.60 -3.64
C LEU A 55 -0.75 -1.73 -4.91
N TYR A 56 0.32 -0.99 -5.26
CA TYR A 56 0.36 -0.25 -6.53
C TYR A 56 0.36 -1.18 -7.74
N VAL A 57 1.15 -2.26 -7.72
CA VAL A 57 1.17 -3.23 -8.83
C VAL A 57 -0.18 -3.93 -8.95
N LEU A 58 -0.82 -4.27 -7.82
CA LEU A 58 -2.15 -4.87 -7.80
C LEU A 58 -3.19 -3.91 -8.40
N ALA A 59 -3.14 -2.62 -8.05
CA ALA A 59 -4.01 -1.59 -8.63
C ALA A 59 -3.88 -1.54 -10.16
N GLN A 60 -2.65 -1.54 -10.69
CA GLN A 60 -2.39 -1.57 -12.14
C GLN A 60 -2.97 -2.82 -12.80
N LYS A 61 -2.85 -3.99 -12.16
CA LYS A 61 -3.40 -5.25 -12.68
C LYS A 61 -4.93 -5.29 -12.66
N LEU A 62 -5.55 -4.51 -11.79
CA LEU A 62 -6.99 -4.33 -11.70
C LEU A 62 -7.53 -3.19 -12.59
N GLY A 63 -6.65 -2.49 -13.32
CA GLY A 63 -7.03 -1.43 -14.25
C GLY A 63 -6.99 -0.02 -13.70
N TYR A 64 -6.36 0.20 -12.54
CA TYR A 64 -6.18 1.52 -11.94
C TYR A 64 -4.73 2.00 -12.10
N SER A 65 -4.55 3.24 -12.52
CA SER A 65 -3.26 3.91 -12.53
C SER A 65 -2.79 4.29 -11.13
N CYS A 66 -1.49 4.52 -10.95
CA CYS A 66 -0.96 5.01 -9.66
C CYS A 66 -1.54 6.38 -9.29
N ASN A 67 -1.82 7.24 -10.29
CA ASN A 67 -2.42 8.55 -10.06
C ASN A 67 -3.84 8.42 -9.51
N GLU A 68 -4.65 7.49 -10.02
CA GLU A 68 -6.00 7.25 -9.49
C GLU A 68 -5.97 6.78 -8.03
N VAL A 69 -4.99 5.94 -7.67
CA VAL A 69 -4.77 5.52 -6.29
C VAL A 69 -4.36 6.71 -5.40
N ASP A 70 -3.43 7.54 -5.87
CA ASP A 70 -2.95 8.71 -5.14
C ASP A 70 -4.05 9.78 -4.96
N ASP A 71 -4.89 9.99 -5.98
CA ASP A 71 -6.02 10.91 -5.95
C ASP A 71 -7.09 10.44 -4.96
N ASP A 72 -7.42 9.14 -4.99
CA ASP A 72 -8.37 8.55 -4.05
C ASP A 72 -7.85 8.58 -2.61
N MET A 73 -6.55 8.30 -2.41
CA MET A 73 -5.89 8.46 -1.11
C MET A 73 -5.93 9.92 -0.64
N SER A 74 -5.70 10.87 -1.53
CA SER A 74 -5.75 12.31 -1.22
C SER A 74 -7.15 12.76 -0.78
N LYS A 75 -8.22 12.21 -1.37
CA LYS A 75 -9.61 12.45 -0.93
C LYS A 75 -9.84 11.92 0.49
N LYS A 76 -9.42 10.68 0.77
CA LYS A 76 -9.52 10.07 2.12
C LYS A 76 -8.76 10.87 3.17
N LEU A 77 -7.57 11.36 2.85
CA LEU A 77 -6.79 12.21 3.75
C LEU A 77 -7.51 13.52 4.07
N LYS A 78 -8.07 14.20 3.07
CA LYS A 78 -8.86 15.44 3.29
C LYS A 78 -10.05 15.20 4.22
N ILE A 79 -10.80 14.11 3.99
CA ILE A 79 -11.93 13.72 4.84
C ILE A 79 -11.45 13.47 6.26
N GLY A 80 -10.46 12.59 6.46
CA GLY A 80 -9.96 12.24 7.80
C GLY A 80 -9.37 13.43 8.57
N ILE A 81 -8.76 14.39 7.88
CA ILE A 81 -8.27 15.63 8.51
C ILE A 81 -9.45 16.51 8.95
N ASN A 82 -10.42 16.76 8.06
CA ASN A 82 -11.57 17.63 8.34
C ASN A 82 -12.45 17.08 9.46
N GLU A 83 -12.63 15.76 9.51
CA GLU A 83 -13.42 15.08 10.54
C GLU A 83 -12.66 14.90 11.87
N GLY A 84 -11.37 15.26 11.92
CA GLY A 84 -10.55 15.09 13.12
C GLY A 84 -10.43 13.61 13.51
N HIS A 85 -10.11 12.75 12.54
CA HIS A 85 -9.85 11.32 12.76
C HIS A 85 -8.77 11.13 13.84
N SER A 86 -8.80 9.99 14.55
CA SER A 86 -7.85 9.69 15.64
C SER A 86 -6.38 9.89 15.21
N TYR A 87 -6.02 9.40 14.03
CA TYR A 87 -4.69 9.57 13.44
C TYR A 87 -4.27 11.03 13.17
N GLU A 88 -5.23 11.95 12.99
CA GLU A 88 -4.91 13.38 12.87
C GLU A 88 -4.76 14.02 14.24
N LYS A 89 -5.64 13.71 15.18
CA LYS A 89 -5.56 14.16 16.57
C LYS A 89 -4.25 13.72 17.23
N GLU A 90 -3.81 12.51 16.91
CA GLU A 90 -2.57 11.93 17.40
C GLU A 90 -1.39 12.33 16.49
N GLY A 91 -0.86 13.53 16.72
CA GLY A 91 0.41 13.96 16.11
C GLY A 91 0.33 14.36 14.64
N LYS A 92 -0.86 14.67 14.11
CA LYS A 92 -1.09 15.18 12.75
C LYS A 92 -0.59 14.23 11.65
N ASN A 93 -0.76 12.92 11.83
CA ASN A 93 -0.19 11.93 10.91
C ASN A 93 -0.81 12.02 9.51
N LEU A 94 -2.11 12.33 9.40
CA LEU A 94 -2.77 12.48 8.10
C LEU A 94 -2.28 13.74 7.38
N SER A 95 -2.15 14.87 8.09
CA SER A 95 -1.56 16.09 7.54
C SER A 95 -0.11 15.90 7.09
N LYS A 96 0.70 15.16 7.86
CA LYS A 96 2.08 14.82 7.47
C LYS A 96 2.12 13.98 6.20
N LEU A 97 1.28 12.95 6.10
CA LEU A 97 1.18 12.12 4.89
C LEU A 97 0.69 12.93 3.69
N GLN A 98 -0.32 13.80 3.87
CA GLN A 98 -0.78 14.69 2.80
C GLN A 98 0.35 15.58 2.27
N ASN A 99 1.17 16.15 3.16
CA ASN A 99 2.31 16.97 2.77
C ASN A 99 3.42 16.17 2.07
N HIS A 100 3.63 14.92 2.46
CA HIS A 100 4.57 14.03 1.78
C HIS A 100 4.12 13.71 0.35
N LEU A 101 2.83 13.42 0.15
CA LEU A 101 2.29 13.13 -1.18
C LEU A 101 2.32 14.36 -2.10
N LYS A 102 2.02 15.56 -1.56
CA LYS A 102 2.11 16.82 -2.33
C LYS A 102 3.52 17.11 -2.87
N LYS A 103 4.58 16.63 -2.21
CA LYS A 103 5.97 16.83 -2.65
C LYS A 103 6.41 15.92 -3.81
N ARG A 104 5.58 14.93 -4.19
CA ARG A 104 5.89 14.02 -5.30
C ARG A 104 5.49 14.59 -6.67
N TYR A 105 4.77 15.71 -6.67
CA TYR A 105 4.35 16.49 -7.83
C TYR A 105 4.98 17.89 -7.75
#